data_AF-A0A955QGQ3-F1
#
_entry.id   AF-A0A955QGQ3-F1
#
_cell.length_a   1.000
_cell.length_b   1.000
_cell.length_c   1.000
_cell.angle_alpha   90.00
_cell.angle_beta   90.00
_cell.angle_gamma   90.00
#
_symmetry.space_group_name_H-M   'P 1'
#
loop_
_entity.id
_entity.type
_entity.pdbx_description
1 polymer ?
#
loop_
_entity_poly.entity_id
_entity_poly.type
_entity_poly.pdbx_seq_one_letter_code
_entity_poly.pdbx_strand_id
1 'polypeptide(L)'
;MRLLMLRAGILFMMLWRMVGCASLSSSPFAEKWESQVTPHVLFSQVLQDPQAFMGTTLKVGGEVISAKRYPDRTEVMVLQLPLEADSVPGMVRAQSLGRLIAVQKTFLDPATLPPGTRLTLIGTVTGNQTVQVDEQSKTYP
;
A
#
# COMPACT_ATOMS: atom_id res chain seq x y z
N MET A 1 -25.93 -0.11 -56.25
CA MET A 1 -24.65 0.21 -55.59
C MET A 1 -24.76 1.00 -54.27
N ARG A 2 -25.67 1.99 -54.14
CA ARG A 2 -25.82 2.78 -52.90
C ARG A 2 -26.25 1.99 -51.65
N LEU A 3 -27.10 0.97 -51.79
CA LEU A 3 -27.59 0.15 -50.67
C LEU A 3 -26.57 -0.89 -50.17
N LEU A 4 -25.63 -1.32 -51.03
CA LEU A 4 -24.54 -2.25 -50.68
C LEU A 4 -23.44 -1.53 -49.88
N MET A 5 -23.14 -0.28 -50.24
CA MET A 5 -22.20 0.58 -49.50
C MET A 5 -22.72 0.95 -48.11
N LEU A 6 -24.04 1.14 -47.94
CA LEU A 6 -24.64 1.42 -46.63
C LEU A 6 -24.53 0.21 -45.69
N ARG A 7 -24.71 -1.01 -46.20
CA ARG A 7 -24.56 -2.27 -45.44
C ARG A 7 -23.10 -2.56 -45.06
N ALA A 8 -22.15 -2.23 -45.94
CA ALA A 8 -20.72 -2.36 -45.63
C ALA A 8 -20.25 -1.33 -44.57
N GLY A 9 -20.77 -0.11 -44.61
CA GLY A 9 -20.46 0.93 -43.60
C GLY A 9 -21.01 0.62 -42.20
N ILE A 10 -22.21 0.04 -42.12
CA ILE A 10 -22.82 -0.37 -40.84
C ILE A 10 -22.05 -1.54 -40.20
N LEU A 11 -21.55 -2.48 -41.01
CA LEU A 11 -20.77 -3.62 -40.51
C LEU A 11 -19.38 -3.20 -39.99
N PHE A 12 -18.75 -2.20 -40.61
CA PHE A 12 -17.45 -1.66 -40.18
C PHE A 12 -17.55 -0.85 -38.87
N MET A 13 -18.65 -0.11 -38.68
CA MET A 13 -18.91 0.67 -37.45
C MET A 13 -19.26 -0.23 -36.24
N MET A 14 -19.69 -1.47 -36.47
CA MET A 14 -19.99 -2.45 -35.43
C MET A 14 -18.74 -3.20 -34.94
N LEU A 15 -17.72 -3.37 -35.79
CA LEU A 15 -16.44 -3.98 -35.41
C LEU A 15 -15.54 -3.04 -34.58
N TRP A 16 -15.82 -1.74 -34.55
CA TRP A 16 -15.00 -0.77 -33.79
C TRP A 16 -15.38 -0.65 -32.31
N ARG A 17 -16.37 -1.41 -31.84
CA ARG A 17 -16.88 -1.32 -30.45
C ARG A 17 -16.15 -2.20 -29.42
N MET A 18 -15.08 -2.91 -29.80
CA MET A 18 -14.30 -3.74 -28.88
C MET A 18 -12.85 -3.29 -28.73
N VAL A 19 -12.64 -2.03 -28.40
CA VAL A 19 -11.40 -1.59 -27.73
C VAL A 19 -11.81 -0.98 -26.38
N GLY A 20 -12.32 -1.85 -25.51
CA GLY A 20 -12.41 -1.55 -24.08
C GLY A 20 -11.05 -1.82 -23.46
N CYS A 21 -10.18 -0.81 -23.38
CA CYS A 21 -9.00 -0.90 -22.53
C CYS A 21 -9.47 -0.85 -21.08
N ALA A 22 -9.77 -2.02 -20.50
CA ALA A 22 -9.83 -2.14 -19.05
C ALA A 22 -8.39 -2.02 -18.52
N SER A 23 -7.91 -0.80 -18.35
CA SER A 23 -6.77 -0.50 -17.50
C SER A 23 -7.18 -0.73 -16.05
N LEU A 24 -7.34 -2.01 -15.70
CA LEU A 24 -7.51 -2.45 -14.31
C LEU A 24 -6.24 -2.05 -13.59
N SER A 25 -6.35 -1.07 -12.70
CA SER A 25 -5.31 -0.80 -11.72
C SER A 25 -4.98 -2.12 -11.02
N SER A 26 -3.74 -2.58 -11.11
CA SER A 26 -3.25 -3.84 -10.55
C SER A 26 -3.22 -3.86 -9.02
N SER A 27 -3.62 -2.76 -8.37
CA SER A 27 -3.65 -2.63 -6.91
C SER A 27 -4.83 -3.40 -6.30
N PRO A 28 -4.63 -4.10 -5.17
CA PRO A 28 -5.71 -4.74 -4.43
C PRO A 28 -6.60 -3.73 -3.67
N PHE A 29 -6.26 -2.44 -3.67
CA PHE A 29 -7.02 -1.39 -2.98
C PHE A 29 -8.09 -0.78 -3.87
N ALA A 30 -9.25 -0.50 -3.28
CA ALA A 30 -10.29 0.29 -3.94
C ALA A 30 -9.77 1.71 -4.25
N GLU A 31 -10.19 2.27 -5.38
CA GLU A 31 -9.78 3.61 -5.86
C GLU A 31 -9.92 4.70 -4.78
N LYS A 32 -10.96 4.61 -3.93
CA LYS A 32 -11.18 5.54 -2.81
C LYS A 32 -10.02 5.63 -1.82
N TRP A 33 -9.23 4.57 -1.67
CA TRP A 33 -8.08 4.55 -0.77
C TRP A 33 -6.82 5.03 -1.49
N GLU A 34 -6.65 4.62 -2.74
CA GLU A 34 -5.54 5.06 -3.59
C GLU A 34 -5.55 6.58 -3.79
N SER A 35 -6.74 7.18 -3.96
CA SER A 35 -6.88 8.64 -4.12
C SER A 35 -6.53 9.44 -2.86
N GLN A 36 -6.44 8.81 -1.69
CA GLN A 36 -6.01 9.45 -0.45
C GLN A 36 -4.50 9.47 -0.28
N VAL A 37 -3.75 8.66 -1.04
CA VAL A 37 -2.29 8.60 -0.95
C VAL A 37 -1.70 9.92 -1.41
N THR A 38 -0.87 10.53 -0.58
CA THR A 38 -0.21 11.78 -0.93
C THR A 38 0.85 11.51 -2.02
N PRO A 39 0.74 12.16 -3.19
CA PRO A 39 1.64 11.90 -4.30
C PRO A 39 3.05 12.41 -3.98
N HIS A 40 4.05 11.77 -4.59
CA HIS A 40 5.47 12.16 -4.53
C HIS A 40 6.14 12.12 -3.13
N VAL A 41 5.47 11.59 -2.10
CA VAL A 41 6.11 11.34 -0.79
C VAL A 41 6.66 9.92 -0.75
N LEU A 42 7.97 9.81 -0.53
CA LEU A 42 8.68 8.54 -0.44
C LEU A 42 8.83 8.10 1.02
N PHE A 43 8.78 6.80 1.25
CA PHE A 43 9.00 6.24 2.59
C PHE A 43 10.37 6.64 3.18
N SER A 44 11.41 6.74 2.36
CA SER A 44 12.75 7.17 2.81
C SER A 44 12.76 8.59 3.39
N GLN A 45 11.91 9.49 2.89
CA GLN A 45 11.79 10.85 3.41
C GLN A 45 11.08 10.84 4.77
N VAL A 46 10.01 10.06 4.89
CA VAL A 46 9.31 9.89 6.16
C VAL A 46 10.22 9.26 7.18
N LEU A 47 10.99 8.23 6.84
CA LEU A 47 11.95 7.59 7.75
C LEU A 47 13.01 8.58 8.29
N GLN A 48 13.42 9.57 7.49
CA GLN A 48 14.40 10.57 7.91
C GLN A 48 13.82 11.61 8.89
N ASP A 49 12.60 12.07 8.66
CA ASP A 49 11.92 13.04 9.52
C ASP A 49 10.41 12.77 9.62
N PRO A 50 9.98 11.80 10.45
CA PRO A 50 8.56 11.44 10.56
C PRO A 50 7.68 12.59 11.05
N GLN A 51 8.25 13.56 11.78
CA GLN A 51 7.51 14.72 12.27
C GLN A 51 7.14 15.69 11.14
N ALA A 52 8.05 15.94 10.20
CA ALA A 52 7.78 16.80 9.04
C ALA A 52 6.67 16.27 8.13
N PHE A 53 6.39 14.97 8.16
CA PHE A 53 5.37 14.33 7.32
C PHE A 53 4.08 13.94 8.06
N MET A 54 3.90 14.38 9.32
CA MET A 54 2.65 14.10 10.06
C MET A 54 1.41 14.53 9.29
N GLY A 55 0.38 13.68 9.28
CA GLY A 55 -0.86 13.91 8.52
C GLY A 55 -0.80 13.50 7.05
N THR A 56 0.38 13.16 6.53
CA THR A 56 0.55 12.62 5.17
C THR A 56 0.07 11.17 5.12
N THR A 57 -0.68 10.81 4.07
CA THR A 57 -1.11 9.42 3.86
C THR A 57 -0.17 8.72 2.88
N LEU A 58 0.38 7.59 3.31
CA LEU A 58 1.31 6.79 2.51
C LEU A 58 0.73 5.43 2.17
N LYS A 59 1.17 4.89 1.02
CA LYS A 59 1.07 3.46 0.71
C LYS A 59 2.44 2.80 0.91
N VAL A 60 2.52 1.84 1.83
CA VAL A 60 3.78 1.19 2.23
C VAL A 60 3.63 -0.32 2.19
N GLY A 61 4.54 -1.00 1.50
CA GLY A 61 4.66 -2.45 1.52
C GLY A 61 5.59 -2.94 2.62
N GLY A 62 5.36 -4.16 3.10
CA GLY A 62 6.29 -4.77 4.04
C GLY A 62 5.95 -6.19 4.46
N GLU A 63 6.76 -6.67 5.39
CA GLU A 63 6.65 -7.97 6.03
C GLU A 63 6.47 -7.78 7.55
N VAL A 64 5.51 -8.48 8.13
CA VAL A 64 5.25 -8.45 9.57
C VAL A 64 6.44 -9.05 10.31
N ILE A 65 7.03 -8.28 11.21
CA ILE A 65 8.03 -8.76 12.16
C ILE A 65 7.35 -9.26 13.43
N SER A 66 6.40 -8.48 13.95
CA SER A 66 5.62 -8.84 15.13
C SER A 66 4.33 -8.03 15.19
N ALA A 67 3.29 -8.56 15.82
CA ALA A 67 2.07 -7.83 16.13
C ALA A 67 1.77 -7.94 17.64
N LYS A 68 1.35 -6.83 18.24
CA LYS A 68 1.00 -6.76 19.67
C LYS A 68 -0.31 -6.01 19.84
N ARG A 69 -1.22 -6.62 20.61
CA ARG A 69 -2.49 -5.99 20.96
C ARG A 69 -2.37 -5.21 22.27
N TYR A 70 -2.98 -4.04 22.28
CA TYR A 70 -3.22 -3.19 23.43
C TYR A 70 -4.74 -3.04 23.62
N PRO A 71 -5.21 -2.48 24.76
CA PRO A 71 -6.63 -2.28 25.00
C PRO A 71 -7.36 -1.49 23.91
N ASP A 72 -6.68 -0.50 23.31
CA ASP A 72 -7.24 0.49 22.39
C ASP A 72 -6.76 0.36 20.93
N ARG A 73 -5.78 -0.52 20.66
CA ARG A 73 -5.15 -0.64 19.34
C ARG A 73 -4.37 -1.94 19.17
N THR A 74 -4.00 -2.25 17.93
CA THR A 74 -2.97 -3.25 17.59
C THR A 74 -1.81 -2.54 16.92
N GLU A 75 -0.61 -2.75 17.44
CA GLU A 75 0.64 -2.27 16.85
C GLU A 75 1.29 -3.42 16.08
N VAL A 76 1.67 -3.15 14.82
CA VAL A 76 2.32 -4.11 13.95
C VAL A 76 3.68 -3.53 13.57
N MET A 77 4.75 -4.19 14.02
CA MET A 77 6.10 -3.88 13.58
C MET A 77 6.29 -4.48 12.19
N VAL A 78 6.60 -3.63 11.22
CA VAL A 78 6.72 -4.00 9.81
C VAL A 78 8.12 -3.71 9.33
N LEU A 79 8.76 -4.69 8.68
CA LEU A 79 9.94 -4.45 7.86
C LEU A 79 9.46 -3.92 6.51
N GLN A 80 9.82 -2.69 6.18
CA GLN A 80 9.42 -2.10 4.91
C GLN A 80 10.06 -2.87 3.76
N LEU A 81 9.29 -3.12 2.71
CA LEU A 81 9.77 -3.72 1.46
C LEU A 81 9.25 -2.88 0.28
N PRO A 82 10.08 -2.66 -0.77
CA PRO A 82 9.62 -1.98 -1.98
C PRO A 82 8.36 -2.67 -2.53
N LEU A 83 7.41 -1.87 -3.00
CA LEU A 83 6.23 -2.36 -3.69
C LEU A 83 6.57 -2.60 -5.16
N GLU A 84 6.08 -3.72 -5.69
CA GLU A 84 6.06 -3.99 -7.12
C GLU A 84 4.88 -3.24 -7.79
N ALA A 85 4.79 -3.31 -9.12
CA ALA A 85 3.78 -2.59 -9.90
C ALA A 85 2.33 -2.96 -9.54
N ASP A 86 2.10 -4.11 -8.92
CA ASP A 86 0.80 -4.59 -8.42
C ASP A 86 0.52 -4.21 -6.96
N SER A 87 1.35 -3.35 -6.36
CA SER A 87 1.29 -3.00 -4.94
C SER A 87 1.46 -4.21 -4.00
N VAL A 88 2.11 -5.28 -4.47
CA VAL A 88 2.56 -6.40 -3.62
C VAL A 88 4.00 -6.12 -3.13
N PRO A 89 4.34 -6.39 -1.87
CA PRO A 89 5.71 -6.23 -1.39
C PRO A 89 6.67 -7.23 -2.03
N GLY A 90 7.82 -6.73 -2.49
CA GLY A 90 8.89 -7.52 -3.10
C GLY A 90 9.44 -8.60 -2.18
N MET A 91 10.21 -9.54 -2.74
CA MET A 91 10.66 -10.73 -2.01
C MET A 91 11.95 -10.55 -1.20
N VAL A 92 12.77 -9.57 -1.55
CA VAL A 92 14.16 -9.49 -1.10
C VAL A 92 14.25 -8.58 0.13
N ARG A 93 14.37 -9.17 1.32
CA ARG A 93 14.47 -8.42 2.59
C ARG A 93 15.65 -7.44 2.64
N ALA A 94 16.74 -7.73 1.92
CA ALA A 94 17.91 -6.84 1.84
C ALA A 94 17.63 -5.50 1.14
N GLN A 95 16.51 -5.37 0.42
CA GLN A 95 16.07 -4.11 -0.21
C GLN A 95 15.23 -3.22 0.73
N SER A 96 15.00 -3.66 1.97
CA SER A 96 14.28 -2.88 2.98
C SER A 96 14.96 -1.53 3.25
N LEU A 97 14.17 -0.46 3.30
CA LEU A 97 14.64 0.86 3.71
C LEU A 97 14.62 1.05 5.22
N GLY A 98 13.90 0.21 5.97
CA GLY A 98 13.82 0.31 7.43
C GLY A 98 12.64 -0.43 8.03
N ARG A 99 12.36 -0.16 9.30
CA ARG A 99 11.16 -0.64 9.98
C ARG A 99 10.24 0.52 10.31
N LEU A 100 8.96 0.24 10.44
CA LEU A 100 7.93 1.15 10.90
C LEU A 100 6.97 0.44 11.86
N ILE A 101 6.18 1.21 12.60
CA ILE A 101 5.09 0.70 13.43
C ILE A 101 3.76 1.13 12.82
N ALA A 102 3.00 0.16 12.31
CA ALA A 102 1.63 0.39 11.86
C ALA A 102 0.67 0.26 13.03
N VAL A 103 -0.21 1.25 13.20
CA VAL A 103 -1.17 1.29 14.31
C VAL A 103 -2.60 1.15 13.80
N GLN A 104 -3.28 0.05 14.15
CA GLN A 104 -4.69 -0.17 13.87
C GLN A 104 -5.53 0.09 15.13
N LYS A 105 -6.40 1.10 15.08
CA LYS A 105 -7.27 1.45 16.24
C LYS A 105 -8.47 0.52 16.41
N THR A 106 -8.99 -0.04 15.32
CA THR A 106 -10.08 -1.02 15.41
C THR A 106 -9.54 -2.38 15.83
N PHE A 107 -10.43 -3.29 16.23
CA PHE A 107 -10.05 -4.65 16.54
C PHE A 107 -9.32 -5.30 15.34
N LEU A 108 -8.13 -5.83 15.61
CA LEU A 108 -7.31 -6.63 14.71
C LEU A 108 -6.56 -7.63 15.60
N ASP A 109 -6.80 -8.91 15.38
CA ASP A 109 -6.18 -9.97 16.16
C ASP A 109 -4.74 -10.20 15.66
N PRO A 110 -3.70 -10.03 16.52
CA PRO A 110 -2.32 -10.35 16.16
C PRO A 110 -2.13 -11.75 15.56
N ALA A 111 -2.97 -12.73 15.94
CA ALA A 111 -2.89 -14.09 15.42
C ALA A 111 -3.21 -14.19 13.91
N THR A 112 -3.94 -13.21 13.36
CA THR A 112 -4.22 -13.12 11.92
C THR A 112 -3.06 -12.53 11.10
N LEU A 113 -2.04 -12.01 11.78
CA LEU A 113 -0.83 -11.44 11.18
C LEU A 113 0.42 -12.15 11.72
N PRO A 114 0.60 -13.45 11.44
CA PRO A 114 1.79 -14.15 11.88
C PRO A 114 3.07 -13.51 11.31
N PRO A 115 4.21 -13.58 12.02
CA PRO A 115 5.49 -13.11 11.50
C PRO A 115 5.81 -13.70 10.12
N GLY A 116 6.34 -12.88 9.22
CA GLY A 116 6.58 -13.24 7.82
C GLY A 116 5.39 -12.96 6.89
N THR A 117 4.22 -12.58 7.41
CA THR A 117 3.07 -12.17 6.57
C THR A 117 3.43 -10.93 5.77
N ARG A 118 3.18 -10.97 4.46
CA ARG A 118 3.32 -9.80 3.60
C ARG A 118 2.05 -9.00 3.53
N LEU A 119 2.21 -7.70 3.62
CA LEU A 119 1.09 -6.77 3.62
C LEU A 119 1.46 -5.46 2.95
N THR A 120 0.44 -4.79 2.46
CA THR A 120 0.51 -3.41 2.01
C THR A 120 -0.43 -2.60 2.88
N LEU A 121 0.01 -1.43 3.31
CA LEU A 121 -0.71 -0.52 4.20
C LEU A 121 -1.00 0.75 3.43
N ILE A 122 -2.19 1.31 3.63
CA ILE A 122 -2.47 2.71 3.35
C ILE A 122 -2.81 3.35 4.69
N GLY A 123 -2.01 4.33 5.12
CA GLY A 123 -2.13 4.89 6.46
C GLY A 123 -1.51 6.28 6.58
N THR A 124 -1.96 7.01 7.58
CA THR A 124 -1.49 8.37 7.86
C THR A 124 -0.31 8.35 8.81
N VAL A 125 0.74 9.11 8.50
CA VAL A 125 1.91 9.30 9.37
C VAL A 125 1.48 10.02 10.64
N THR A 126 1.81 9.44 11.79
CA THR A 126 1.44 9.99 13.12
C THR A 126 2.62 10.55 13.91
N GLY A 127 3.83 10.48 13.34
CA GLY A 127 5.07 10.97 13.96
C GLY A 127 5.98 9.81 14.30
N ASN A 128 6.54 9.83 15.50
CA ASN A 128 7.52 8.86 15.98
C ASN A 128 6.99 8.10 17.20
N GLN A 129 7.28 6.80 17.26
CA GLN A 129 7.03 5.99 18.43
C GLN A 129 8.33 5.32 18.89
N THR A 130 8.67 5.51 20.16
CA THR A 130 9.79 4.83 20.80
C THR A 130 9.31 3.56 21.49
N VAL A 131 9.95 2.44 21.16
CA VAL A 131 9.67 1.12 21.74
C VAL A 131 10.95 0.45 22.21
N GLN A 132 10.83 -0.43 23.20
CA GLN A 132 11.93 -1.29 23.62
C GLN A 132 12.02 -2.48 22.65
N VAL A 133 13.16 -2.61 21.99
CA VAL A 133 13.51 -3.77 21.18
C VAL A 133 14.74 -4.40 21.80
N ASP A 134 14.61 -5.64 22.26
CA ASP A 134 15.60 -6.31 23.11
C ASP A 134 15.84 -5.47 24.39
N GLU A 135 17.04 -4.95 24.58
CA GLU A 135 17.42 -4.09 25.72
C GLU A 135 17.71 -2.64 25.28
N GLN A 136 17.25 -2.25 24.09
CA GLN A 136 17.52 -0.95 23.51
C GLN A 136 16.23 -0.20 23.16
N SER A 137 16.23 1.08 23.51
CA SER A 137 15.21 2.02 23.07
C SER A 137 15.43 2.37 21.59
N LYS A 138 14.44 2.10 20.74
CA LYS A 138 14.47 2.43 19.31
C LYS A 138 13.24 3.22 18.91
N THR A 139 13.44 4.21 18.05
CA THR A 139 12.38 5.07 17.51
C THR A 139 12.08 4.67 16.08
N TYR A 140 10.79 4.55 15.78
CA TYR A 140 10.27 4.20 14.46
C TYR A 140 9.18 5.20 14.03
N PRO A 141 9.04 5.43 12.71
CA PRO A 141 7.87 6.09 12.16
C PRO A 141 6.59 5.27 12.32
#